data_AF-A0A538ISM9-F1
#
_entry.id   AF-A0A538ISM9-F1
#
_cell.length_a   1.000
_cell.length_b   1.000
_cell.length_c   1.000
_cell.angle_alpha   90.00
_cell.angle_beta   90.00
_cell.angle_gamma   90.00
#
_symmetry.space_group_name_H-M   'P 1'
#
loop_
_entity.id
_entity.type
_entity.pdbx_description
1 polymer ?
#
loop_
_entity_poly.entity_id
_entity_poly.type
_entity_poly.pdbx_seq_one_letter_code
_entity_poly.pdbx_strand_id
1 'polypeptide(L)'
;MLGSLEAIGHLFQPSTLGRIFSQAAGRQTRSVEDPTTVVGLTSQAGGLLGHGDIGAFFLLIAYFNIFVGVANLLPLPPLDGGHLAVLAYEKIRRRDVDMRRLVPITVTVISIFGSLFLLLLYLDIVRPLPAIPG
;
A
#
# COMPACT_ATOMS: atom_id res chain seq x y z
N MET A 1 -12.73 15.01 -5.37
CA MET A 1 -13.34 13.65 -5.45
C MET A 1 -12.98 12.90 -6.73
N LEU A 2 -12.84 13.54 -7.91
CA LEU A 2 -12.31 12.86 -9.10
C LEU A 2 -10.80 12.51 -8.97
N GLY A 3 -10.00 13.39 -8.38
CA GLY A 3 -8.55 13.15 -8.20
C GLY A 3 -8.18 12.08 -7.17
N SER A 4 -9.06 11.71 -6.23
CA SER A 4 -8.77 10.66 -5.23
C SER A 4 -8.83 9.25 -5.82
N LEU A 5 -9.64 9.04 -6.87
CA LEU A 5 -9.71 7.76 -7.58
C LEU A 5 -8.52 7.58 -8.52
N GLU A 6 -8.07 8.66 -9.18
CA GLU A 6 -6.84 8.65 -9.97
C GLU A 6 -5.59 8.47 -9.10
N ALA A 7 -5.55 9.08 -7.92
CA ALA A 7 -4.48 8.88 -6.94
C ALA A 7 -4.34 7.40 -6.54
N ILE A 8 -5.46 6.72 -6.26
CA ILE A 8 -5.46 5.27 -5.99
C ILE A 8 -4.95 4.48 -7.21
N GLY A 9 -5.39 4.86 -8.42
CA GLY A 9 -4.93 4.24 -9.66
C GLY A 9 -3.42 4.34 -9.85
N HIS A 10 -2.81 5.47 -9.51
CA HIS A 10 -1.36 5.69 -9.59
C HIS A 10 -0.55 4.83 -8.61
N LEU A 11 -1.10 4.45 -7.44
CA LEU A 11 -0.41 3.61 -6.46
C LEU A 11 -0.13 2.20 -6.99
N PHE A 12 -0.98 1.68 -7.86
CA PHE A 12 -0.86 0.33 -8.43
C PHE A 12 -0.15 0.29 -9.80
N GLN A 13 0.39 1.41 -10.26
CA GLN A 13 1.10 1.46 -11.54
C GLN A 13 2.50 0.83 -11.44
N PRO A 14 2.97 0.10 -12.48
CA PRO A 14 4.33 -0.43 -12.54
C PRO A 14 5.42 0.65 -12.42
N SER A 15 5.12 1.89 -12.80
CA SER A 15 6.02 3.05 -12.68
C SER A 15 6.38 3.37 -11.22
N THR A 16 5.51 3.04 -10.27
CA THR A 16 5.73 3.25 -8.83
C THR A 16 6.91 2.43 -8.31
N LEU A 17 7.11 1.19 -8.81
CA LEU A 17 8.26 0.37 -8.44
C LEU A 17 9.58 1.03 -8.87
N GLY A 18 9.62 1.60 -10.08
CA GLY A 18 10.78 2.32 -10.59
C GLY A 18 11.09 3.58 -9.76
N ARG A 19 10.05 4.27 -9.29
CA ARG A 19 10.18 5.43 -8.39
C ARG A 19 10.73 5.04 -7.01
N ILE A 20 10.20 3.98 -6.39
CA ILE A 20 10.71 3.50 -5.09
C ILE A 20 12.19 3.13 -5.20
N PHE A 21 12.59 2.45 -6.28
CA PHE A 21 13.98 2.08 -6.49
C PHE A 21 14.89 3.29 -6.77
N SER A 22 14.43 4.26 -7.56
CA SER A 22 15.20 5.48 -7.83
C SER A 22 15.36 6.35 -6.58
N GLN A 23 14.35 6.40 -5.72
CA GLN A 23 14.40 7.04 -4.40
C GLN A 23 15.37 6.34 -3.45
N ALA A 24 15.33 5.01 -3.41
CA ALA A 24 16.28 4.21 -2.62
C ALA A 24 17.73 4.44 -3.07
N ALA A 25 17.95 4.57 -4.37
CA ALA A 25 19.24 4.91 -4.94
C ALA A 25 19.63 6.40 -4.78
N GLY A 26 18.79 7.21 -4.14
CA GLY A 26 19.05 8.65 -3.93
C GLY A 26 18.95 9.51 -5.18
N ARG A 27 18.33 9.02 -6.26
CA ARG A 27 18.20 9.72 -7.55
C ARG A 27 16.95 10.59 -7.66
N GLN A 28 15.99 10.44 -6.74
CA GLN A 28 14.75 11.22 -6.69
C GLN A 28 14.43 11.62 -5.24
N THR A 29 13.83 12.81 -5.07
CA THR A 29 13.25 13.26 -3.81
C THR A 29 11.89 12.62 -3.58
N ARG A 30 11.48 12.50 -2.31
CA ARG A 30 10.16 12.00 -1.96
C ARG A 30 9.12 13.12 -1.97
N SER A 31 7.92 12.78 -2.40
CA SER A 31 6.73 13.63 -2.38
C SER A 31 5.70 13.07 -1.41
N VAL A 32 4.72 13.89 -1.00
CA VAL A 32 3.64 13.51 -0.07
C VAL A 32 2.79 12.35 -0.63
N GLU A 33 2.66 12.26 -1.95
CA GLU A 33 1.87 11.22 -2.62
C GLU A 33 2.60 9.88 -2.74
N ASP A 34 3.82 9.77 -2.24
CA ASP A 34 4.61 8.55 -2.36
C ASP A 34 4.11 7.45 -1.43
N PRO A 35 4.15 6.17 -1.89
CA PRO A 35 3.88 5.05 -1.02
C PRO A 35 4.76 5.11 0.23
N THR A 36 4.14 4.89 1.38
CA THR A 36 4.79 4.96 2.69
C THR A 36 4.32 3.82 3.58
N THR A 37 5.06 3.59 4.65
CA THR A 37 4.69 2.65 5.69
C THR A 37 3.92 3.34 6.82
N VAL A 38 3.48 2.56 7.80
CA VAL A 38 2.86 3.07 9.02
C VAL A 38 3.76 4.07 9.74
N VAL A 39 5.09 3.95 9.63
CA VAL A 39 6.04 4.88 10.24
C VAL A 39 5.93 6.27 9.60
N GLY A 40 5.98 6.37 8.27
CA GLY A 40 5.81 7.65 7.58
C GLY A 40 4.41 8.23 7.75
N LEU A 41 3.36 7.39 7.78
CA LEU A 41 2.00 7.83 8.08
C LEU A 41 1.91 8.46 9.48
N THR A 42 2.55 7.84 10.48
CA THR A 42 2.56 8.35 11.87
C THR A 42 3.30 9.67 11.98
N SER A 43 4.42 9.85 11.25
CA SER A 43 5.12 11.15 11.22
C SER A 43 4.26 12.25 10.60
N GLN A 44 3.49 11.94 9.55
CA GLN A 44 2.56 12.91 8.95
C GLN A 44 1.42 13.26 9.89
N ALA A 45 0.82 12.24 10.51
CA ALA A 45 -0.24 12.42 11.51
C ALA A 45 0.22 13.32 12.68
N GLY A 46 1.44 13.12 13.18
CA GLY A 46 2.03 13.96 14.23
C GLY A 46 2.19 15.41 13.79
N GLY A 47 2.61 15.64 12.54
CA GLY A 47 2.68 16.98 11.94
C GLY A 47 1.32 17.67 11.91
N LEU A 48 0.28 17.01 11.38
CA LEU A 48 -1.06 17.57 11.28
C LEU A 48 -1.65 17.93 12.65
N LEU A 49 -1.50 17.04 13.63
CA LEU A 49 -1.94 17.29 15.00
C LEU A 49 -1.18 18.47 15.65
N GLY A 50 0.13 18.60 15.36
CA GLY A 50 0.94 19.72 15.85
C GLY A 50 0.52 21.09 15.31
N HIS A 51 -0.03 21.14 14.10
CA HIS A 51 -0.58 22.36 13.49
C HIS A 51 -2.06 22.61 13.87
N GLY A 52 -2.68 21.71 14.63
CA GLY A 52 -4.10 21.79 15.01
C GLY A 52 -5.08 21.40 13.90
N ASP A 53 -4.61 20.80 12.81
CA ASP A 53 -5.46 20.36 11.70
C ASP A 53 -6.05 18.96 11.96
N ILE A 54 -7.04 18.93 12.84
CA ILE A 54 -7.77 17.71 13.21
C ILE A 54 -8.56 17.17 12.00
N GLY A 55 -8.99 18.05 11.08
CA GLY A 55 -9.72 17.66 9.88
C GLY A 55 -8.86 16.82 8.94
N ALA A 56 -7.66 17.30 8.61
CA ALA A 56 -6.70 16.56 7.80
C ALA A 56 -6.25 15.26 8.47
N PHE A 57 -6.14 15.23 9.80
CA PHE A 57 -5.83 14.00 10.54
C PHE A 57 -6.88 12.90 10.34
N PHE A 58 -8.18 13.22 10.49
CA PHE A 58 -9.25 12.24 10.23
C PHE A 58 -9.31 11.81 8.77
N LEU A 59 -9.03 12.74 7.86
CA LEU A 59 -8.98 12.47 6.43
C LEU A 59 -7.80 11.55 6.05
N LEU A 60 -6.65 11.70 6.72
CA LEU A 60 -5.51 10.78 6.61
C LEU A 60 -5.89 9.37 7.07
N ILE A 61 -6.56 9.24 8.22
CA ILE A 61 -7.05 7.95 8.73
C ILE A 61 -8.06 7.33 7.76
N ALA A 62 -8.99 8.14 7.23
CA ALA A 62 -9.97 7.68 6.27
C ALA A 62 -9.29 7.14 5.00
N TYR A 63 -8.31 7.86 4.44
CA TYR A 63 -7.55 7.39 3.29
C TYR A 63 -6.78 6.10 3.59
N PHE A 64 -6.14 6.00 4.75
CA PHE A 64 -5.43 4.78 5.14
C PHE A 64 -6.37 3.58 5.20
N ASN A 65 -7.55 3.72 5.83
CA ASN A 65 -8.53 2.64 5.91
C ASN A 65 -9.06 2.24 4.53
N ILE A 66 -9.37 3.22 3.67
CA ILE A 66 -9.79 2.95 2.28
C ILE A 66 -8.68 2.22 1.53
N PHE A 67 -7.43 2.66 1.66
CA PHE A 67 -6.28 2.02 1.01
C PHE A 67 -6.11 0.57 1.45
N VAL A 68 -6.10 0.30 2.76
CA VAL A 68 -6.00 -1.07 3.30
C VAL A 68 -7.18 -1.92 2.86
N GLY A 69 -8.40 -1.36 2.89
CA GLY A 69 -9.60 -2.04 2.43
C GLY A 69 -9.51 -2.43 0.94
N VAL A 70 -9.11 -1.50 0.08
CA VAL A 70 -8.93 -1.77 -1.36
C VAL A 70 -7.79 -2.76 -1.61
N ALA A 71 -6.67 -2.62 -0.91
CA ALA A 71 -5.56 -3.56 -1.01
C ALA A 71 -6.00 -4.98 -0.61
N ASN A 72 -6.76 -5.13 0.48
CA ASN A 72 -7.27 -6.43 0.91
C ASN A 72 -8.27 -7.07 -0.07
N LEU A 73 -8.91 -6.30 -0.94
CA LEU A 73 -9.79 -6.83 -1.98
C LEU A 73 -9.06 -7.36 -3.23
N LEU A 74 -7.74 -7.17 -3.31
CA LEU A 74 -6.96 -7.70 -4.44
C LEU A 74 -7.02 -9.24 -4.46
N PRO A 75 -7.14 -9.86 -5.65
CA PRO A 75 -7.27 -11.32 -5.81
C PRO A 75 -5.90 -12.00 -5.65
N LEU A 76 -5.25 -11.80 -4.51
CA LEU A 76 -3.93 -12.32 -4.18
C LEU A 76 -4.04 -13.25 -2.97
N PRO A 77 -3.44 -14.45 -2.99
CA PRO A 77 -3.60 -15.45 -1.92
C PRO A 77 -3.35 -14.99 -0.47
N PRO A 78 -2.37 -14.13 -0.14
CA PRO A 78 -2.17 -13.68 1.24
C PRO A 78 -3.18 -12.62 1.70
N LEU A 79 -4.00 -12.08 0.78
CA LEU A 79 -4.98 -11.04 1.06
C LEU A 79 -6.40 -11.65 1.09
N ASP A 80 -7.33 -10.99 1.77
CA ASP A 80 -8.70 -11.50 1.96
C ASP A 80 -9.41 -11.75 0.61
N GLY A 81 -9.17 -10.88 -0.38
CA GLY A 81 -9.68 -11.00 -1.74
C GLY A 81 -9.15 -12.22 -2.49
N GLY A 82 -8.01 -12.80 -2.08
CA GLY A 82 -7.52 -14.08 -2.60
C GLY A 82 -8.46 -15.23 -2.31
N HIS A 83 -9.06 -15.27 -1.12
CA HIS A 83 -10.04 -16.29 -0.76
C HIS A 83 -11.33 -16.13 -1.57
N LEU A 84 -11.79 -14.89 -1.73
CA LEU A 84 -12.93 -14.57 -2.59
C LEU A 84 -12.67 -14.97 -4.06
N ALA A 85 -11.46 -14.73 -4.56
CA ALA A 85 -11.06 -15.09 -5.91
C ALA A 85 -11.05 -16.62 -6.12
N VAL A 86 -10.53 -17.38 -5.15
CA VAL A 86 -10.55 -18.85 -5.18
C VAL A 86 -11.99 -19.35 -5.15
N LEU A 87 -12.82 -18.85 -4.25
CA LEU A 87 -14.23 -19.26 -4.17
C LEU A 87 -15.01 -18.93 -5.45
N ALA A 88 -14.78 -17.76 -6.03
CA ALA A 88 -15.37 -17.37 -7.31
C ALA A 88 -14.92 -18.33 -8.43
N TYR A 89 -13.64 -18.69 -8.45
CA TYR A 89 -13.08 -19.63 -9.40
C TYR A 89 -13.67 -21.04 -9.25
N GLU A 90 -13.79 -21.55 -8.03
CA GLU A 90 -14.42 -22.84 -7.73
C GLU A 90 -15.88 -22.87 -8.18
N LYS A 91 -16.63 -21.80 -7.90
CA LYS A 91 -18.04 -21.67 -8.32
C LYS A 91 -18.21 -21.71 -9.83
N ILE A 92 -17.28 -21.09 -10.58
CA ILE A 92 -17.28 -21.10 -12.05
C ILE A 92 -16.87 -22.48 -12.58
N ARG A 93 -15.82 -23.09 -12.02
CA ARG A 93 -15.24 -24.35 -12.53
C ARG A 93 -15.90 -25.61 -11.97
N ARG A 94 -16.79 -25.47 -10.98
CA ARG A 94 -17.45 -26.56 -10.20
C ARG A 94 -16.46 -27.62 -9.71
N ARG A 95 -15.26 -27.19 -9.34
CA ARG A 95 -14.17 -28.04 -8.86
C ARG A 95 -13.45 -27.34 -7.72
N ASP A 96 -13.28 -28.06 -6.62
CA ASP A 96 -12.59 -27.55 -5.44
C ASP A 96 -11.10 -27.38 -5.74
N VAL A 97 -10.54 -26.26 -5.30
CA VAL A 97 -9.12 -25.93 -5.41
C VAL A 97 -8.46 -26.23 -4.08
N ASP A 98 -7.42 -27.07 -4.11
CA ASP A 98 -6.62 -27.31 -2.92
C ASP A 98 -5.76 -26.09 -2.59
N MET A 99 -6.11 -25.40 -1.51
CA MET A 99 -5.42 -24.21 -1.00
C MET A 99 -3.93 -24.47 -0.72
N ARG A 100 -3.54 -25.72 -0.44
CA ARG A 100 -2.13 -26.11 -0.24
C ARG A 100 -1.28 -25.85 -1.48
N ARG A 101 -1.88 -25.92 -2.68
CA ARG A 101 -1.18 -25.61 -3.94
C ARG A 101 -0.91 -24.12 -4.13
N LEU A 102 -1.62 -23.26 -3.40
CA LEU A 102 -1.42 -21.82 -3.43
C LEU A 102 -0.34 -21.34 -2.46
N VAL A 103 0.04 -22.16 -1.46
CA VAL A 103 1.13 -21.86 -0.51
C VAL A 103 2.42 -21.33 -1.18
N PRO A 104 2.98 -21.95 -2.24
CA PRO A 104 4.17 -21.40 -2.89
C PRO A 104 3.93 -20.01 -3.50
N ILE A 105 2.73 -19.76 -4.01
CA ILE A 105 2.33 -18.44 -4.53
C ILE A 105 2.23 -17.45 -3.37
N THR A 106 1.55 -17.84 -2.28
CA THR A 106 1.42 -17.02 -1.07
C THR A 106 2.78 -16.61 -0.52
N VAL A 107 3.72 -17.54 -0.38
CA VAL A 107 5.07 -17.27 0.10
C VAL A 107 5.82 -16.33 -0.85
N THR A 108 5.67 -16.52 -2.17
CA THR A 108 6.27 -15.63 -3.18
C THR A 108 5.73 -14.21 -3.04
N VAL A 109 4.42 -14.05 -2.95
CA VAL A 109 3.75 -12.74 -2.81
C VAL A 109 4.14 -12.07 -1.50
N ILE A 110 4.14 -12.80 -0.38
CA ILE A 110 4.60 -12.29 0.93
C ILE A 110 6.08 -11.88 0.86
N SER A 111 6.94 -12.65 0.20
CA SER A 111 8.36 -12.31 0.08
C SER A 111 8.57 -11.03 -0.71
N ILE A 112 7.81 -10.83 -1.79
CA ILE A 112 7.86 -9.61 -2.61
C ILE A 112 7.36 -8.40 -1.81
N PHE A 113 6.16 -8.49 -1.22
CA PHE A 113 5.61 -7.39 -0.42
C PHE A 113 6.43 -7.10 0.83
N GLY A 114 6.95 -8.13 1.50
CA GLY A 114 7.85 -7.99 2.64
C GLY A 114 9.13 -7.28 2.27
N SER A 115 9.74 -7.62 1.12
CA SER A 115 10.92 -6.92 0.62
C SER A 115 10.62 -5.46 0.28
N LEU A 116 9.49 -5.19 -0.38
CA LEU A 116 9.05 -3.83 -0.69
C LEU A 116 8.76 -3.03 0.59
N PHE A 117 8.11 -3.66 1.58
CA PHE A 117 7.83 -3.05 2.88
C PHE A 117 9.12 -2.67 3.60
N LEU A 118 10.11 -3.55 3.64
CA LEU A 118 11.42 -3.25 4.23
C LEU A 118 12.13 -2.10 3.51
N LEU A 119 12.02 -2.02 2.19
CA LEU A 119 12.57 -0.93 1.40
C LEU A 119 11.89 0.40 1.70
N LEU A 120 10.55 0.41 1.77
CA LEU A 120 9.78 1.60 2.12
C LEU A 120 10.03 2.02 3.57
N LEU A 121 10.16 1.06 4.49
CA LEU A 121 10.50 1.32 5.88
C LEU A 121 11.90 1.97 5.98
N TYR A 122 12.88 1.44 5.25
CA TYR A 122 14.20 2.05 5.13
C TYR A 122 14.11 3.48 4.60
N LEU A 123 13.33 3.71 3.55
CA LEU A 123 13.12 5.04 3.01
C LEU A 123 12.43 5.97 4.00
N ASP A 124 11.43 5.53 4.74
CA ASP A 124 10.72 6.37 5.72
C ASP A 124 11.64 6.79 6.88
N ILE A 125 12.59 5.94 7.27
CA ILE A 125 13.57 6.23 8.34
C ILE A 125 14.70 7.13 7.83
N VAL A 126 15.29 6.80 6.68
CA VAL A 126 16.52 7.48 6.18
C VAL A 126 16.19 8.73 5.35
N ARG A 127 15.05 8.72 4.66
CA ARG A 127 14.57 9.79 3.77
C ARG A 127 13.09 10.07 4.06
N PRO A 128 12.79 10.64 5.24
CA PRO A 128 11.41 10.86 5.65
C PRO A 128 10.65 11.72 4.64
N LEU A 129 9.35 11.51 4.57
CA LEU A 129 8.48 12.29 3.71
C LEU A 129 8.48 13.77 4.09
N PRO A 130 8.32 14.68 3.12
CA PRO A 130 8.07 16.09 3.42
C PRO A 130 6.75 16.23 4.19
N ALA A 131 6.70 17.14 5.17
CA ALA A 131 5.49 17.38 5.94
C ALA A 131 4.34 17.84 5.03
N ILE A 132 3.13 17.35 5.28
CA ILE A 132 1.93 17.84 4.62
C ILE A 132 1.79 19.34 4.95
N PRO A 133 1.77 20.24 3.95
CA PRO A 133 1.48 21.65 4.19
C PRO A 133 0.06 21.79 4.72
N GLY A 134 -0.11 22.54 5.82
CA GLY A 134 -1.41 22.93 6.37
C GLY A 134 -2.08 24.06 5.61
#